data_AF-A0A2T2UWE3-F1
#
_entry.id   AF-A0A2T2UWE3-F1
#
_cell.length_a   1.000
_cell.length_b   1.000
_cell.length_c   1.000
_cell.angle_alpha   90.00
_cell.angle_beta   90.00
_cell.angle_gamma   90.00
#
_symmetry.space_group_name_H-M   'P 1'
#
loop_
_entity.id
_entity.type
_entity.pdbx_description
1 polymer ?
#
loop_
_entity_poly.entity_id
_entity_poly.type
_entity_poly.pdbx_seq_one_letter_code
_entity_poly.pdbx_strand_id
1 'polypeptide(L)'
;MEVTVDDYGRIVIPKSIRDRLGVESGSSLDLAVNASEEGGESITLRPKGQEPPLRREGDLLVHTGRLTDEDFDVVDQLRKQHDERARNHARAPE
;
A
#
# COMPACT_ATOMS: atom_id res chain seq x y z
N MET A 1 -4.88 6.49 -22.76
CA MET A 1 -5.90 5.67 -22.08
C MET A 1 -7.07 6.61 -21.83
N GLU A 2 -8.23 6.27 -22.36
CA GLU A 2 -9.43 7.11 -22.27
C GLU A 2 -10.43 6.41 -21.35
N VAL A 3 -11.06 7.18 -20.46
CA VAL A 3 -12.04 6.69 -19.50
C VAL A 3 -13.26 7.58 -19.63
N THR A 4 -14.43 6.97 -19.79
CA THR A 4 -15.71 7.70 -19.85
C THR A 4 -16.39 7.70 -18.48
N VAL A 5 -17.17 8.75 -18.25
CA VAL A 5 -18.06 8.84 -17.09
C VAL A 5 -19.36 8.11 -17.46
N ASP A 6 -19.87 7.27 -16.56
CA ASP A 6 -21.15 6.60 -16.76
C ASP A 6 -22.34 7.50 -16.42
N ASP A 7 -23.56 7.01 -16.64
CA ASP A 7 -24.81 7.75 -16.39
C ASP A 7 -24.99 8.15 -14.91
N TYR A 8 -24.23 7.54 -13.99
CA TYR A 8 -24.26 7.81 -12.55
C TYR A 8 -23.12 8.72 -12.10
N GLY A 9 -22.31 9.26 -13.02
CA GLY A 9 -21.18 10.12 -12.67
C GLY A 9 -19.95 9.36 -12.17
N ARG A 10 -19.86 8.06 -12.39
CA ARG A 10 -18.73 7.22 -11.94
C ARG A 10 -17.74 7.03 -13.07
N ILE A 11 -16.47 6.89 -12.71
CA ILE A 11 -15.41 6.48 -13.61
C ILE A 11 -14.90 5.09 -13.22
N VAL A 12 -14.62 4.26 -14.23
CA VAL A 12 -13.99 2.96 -14.00
C VAL A 12 -12.49 3.16 -13.94
N ILE A 13 -11.87 2.92 -12.79
CA ILE A 13 -10.41 2.91 -12.67
C ILE A 13 -9.89 1.59 -13.28
N PRO A 14 -9.10 1.64 -14.37
CA PRO A 14 -8.59 0.43 -15.02
C PRO A 14 -7.73 -0.41 -14.07
N LYS A 15 -7.74 -1.73 -14.26
CA LYS A 15 -7.04 -2.68 -13.38
C LYS A 15 -5.56 -2.33 -13.21
N SER A 16 -4.86 -1.94 -14.27
CA SER A 16 -3.45 -1.54 -14.22
C SER A 16 -3.18 -0.35 -13.30
N ILE A 17 -4.10 0.60 -13.19
CA ILE A 17 -3.98 1.75 -12.28
C ILE A 17 -4.34 1.34 -10.86
N ARG A 18 -5.40 0.54 -10.68
CA ARG A 18 -5.77 -0.02 -9.37
C ARG A 18 -4.64 -0.80 -8.73
N ASP A 19 -4.02 -1.71 -9.47
CA ASP A 19 -2.93 -2.56 -8.98
C ASP A 19 -1.71 -1.70 -8.60
N ARG A 20 -1.42 -0.65 -9.37
CA ARG A 20 -0.31 0.28 -9.10
C ARG A 20 -0.54 1.17 -7.87
N LEU A 21 -1.79 1.57 -7.63
CA LEU A 21 -2.16 2.43 -6.49
C LEU A 21 -2.59 1.62 -5.25
N GLY A 22 -2.67 0.29 -5.34
CA GLY A 22 -3.18 -0.57 -4.28
C GLY A 22 -4.64 -0.28 -3.92
N VAL A 23 -5.47 0.04 -4.92
CA VAL A 23 -6.89 0.37 -4.74
C VAL A 23 -7.74 -0.87 -4.96
N GLU A 24 -8.43 -1.26 -3.91
CA GLU A 24 -9.32 -2.43 -3.87
C GLU A 24 -10.79 -2.00 -3.73
N SER A 25 -11.69 -2.96 -3.89
CA SER A 25 -13.11 -2.72 -3.65
C SER A 25 -13.33 -2.27 -2.20
N GLY A 26 -13.95 -1.10 -2.02
CA GLY A 26 -14.16 -0.51 -0.68
C GLY A 26 -13.04 0.45 -0.22
N SER A 27 -11.95 0.59 -0.99
CA SER A 27 -10.95 1.62 -0.71
C SER A 27 -11.54 3.02 -0.83
N SER A 28 -11.17 3.90 0.10
CA SER A 28 -11.54 5.32 0.06
C SER A 28 -10.48 6.12 -0.70
N LEU A 29 -10.92 7.07 -1.52
CA LEU A 29 -10.03 8.00 -2.24
C LEU A 29 -10.40 9.44 -1.84
N ASP A 30 -9.40 10.24 -1.50
CA ASP A 30 -9.52 11.69 -1.41
C ASP A 30 -9.45 12.29 -2.82
N LEU A 31 -10.29 13.29 -3.07
CA LEU A 31 -10.50 13.89 -4.39
C LEU A 31 -10.23 15.39 -4.29
N ALA A 32 -9.33 15.92 -5.11
CA ALA A 32 -8.96 17.33 -5.14
C ALA A 32 -9.00 17.87 -6.57
N VAL A 33 -9.60 19.04 -6.76
CA VAL A 33 -9.61 19.75 -8.05
C VAL A 33 -8.46 20.74 -8.07
N ASN A 34 -7.66 20.70 -9.13
CA ASN A 34 -6.55 21.62 -9.34
C ASN A 34 -6.76 22.31 -10.69
N ALA A 35 -6.71 23.64 -10.68
CA ALA A 35 -6.67 24.43 -11.91
C ALA A 35 -5.19 24.56 -12.33
N SER A 36 -4.87 24.11 -13.55
CA SER A 36 -3.54 24.28 -14.11
C SER A 36 -3.45 25.62 -14.85
N GLU A 37 -2.30 26.30 -14.77
CA GLU A 37 -2.06 27.58 -15.46
C GLU A 37 -2.16 27.47 -16.99
N GLU A 38 -2.03 26.24 -17.52
CA GLU A 38 -2.17 25.91 -18.95
C GLU A 38 -3.63 25.67 -19.39
N GLY A 39 -4.62 26.06 -18.58
CA GLY A 39 -6.02 26.20 -19.03
C GLY A 39 -6.90 24.95 -18.90
N GLY A 40 -6.50 24.00 -18.07
CA GLY A 40 -7.28 22.79 -17.79
C GLY A 40 -7.55 22.59 -16.30
N GLU A 41 -8.78 22.19 -15.96
CA GLU A 41 -9.10 21.64 -14.65
C GLU A 41 -8.66 20.17 -14.61
N SER A 42 -8.10 19.75 -13.49
CA SER A 42 -7.65 18.39 -13.27
C SER A 42 -8.17 17.87 -11.94
N ILE A 43 -8.50 16.58 -11.91
CA ILE A 43 -8.90 15.88 -10.69
C ILE A 43 -7.73 15.00 -10.26
N THR A 44 -7.28 15.20 -9.02
CA THR A 44 -6.30 14.35 -8.35
C THR A 44 -7.03 13.40 -7.40
N LEU A 45 -6.82 12.10 -7.57
CA LEU A 45 -7.32 11.06 -6.67
C LEU A 45 -6.16 10.51 -5.83
N ARG A 46 -6.33 10.43 -4.51
CA ARG A 46 -5.33 9.90 -3.58
C ARG A 46 -5.95 8.84 -2.67
N PRO A 47 -5.40 7.61 -2.56
CA PRO A 47 -5.86 6.63 -1.60
C PRO A 47 -5.82 7.15 -0.17
N LYS A 48 -6.97 7.12 0.51
CA LYS A 48 -7.12 7.53 1.90
C LYS A 48 -6.78 6.35 2.79
N GLY A 49 -5.68 6.46 3.54
CA GLY A 49 -5.26 5.42 4.48
C GLY A 49 -4.04 4.58 4.08
N GLN A 50 -3.30 4.95 3.03
CA GLN A 50 -1.90 4.51 2.93
C GLN A 50 -1.07 5.37 3.88
N GLU A 51 -1.12 5.07 5.17
CA GLU A 51 -0.02 5.49 6.04
C GLU A 51 1.26 4.86 5.49
N PRO A 52 2.37 5.62 5.42
CA PRO A 52 3.65 5.03 5.08
C PRO A 52 3.82 3.83 6.02
N PRO A 53 4.04 2.62 5.49
CA PRO A 53 4.11 1.44 6.32
C PRO A 53 5.22 1.56 7.36
N LEU A 54 6.13 2.53 7.22
CA LEU A 54 7.27 2.78 8.09
C LEU A 54 7.16 4.16 8.73
N ARG A 55 7.02 4.21 10.06
CA ARG A 55 7.11 5.43 10.87
C ARG A 55 8.43 5.45 11.63
N ARG A 56 9.04 6.63 11.81
CA ARG A 56 10.28 6.77 12.58
C ARG A 56 9.96 7.00 14.07
N GLU A 57 10.41 6.11 14.94
CA GLU A 57 10.36 6.26 16.41
C GLU A 57 11.79 6.31 16.95
N GLY A 58 12.24 7.51 17.31
CA GLY A 58 13.65 7.76 17.66
C GLY A 58 14.60 7.47 16.50
N ASP A 59 15.53 6.55 16.73
CA ASP A 59 16.50 6.08 15.71
C ASP A 59 16.02 4.85 14.93
N LEU A 60 14.79 4.38 15.17
CA LEU A 60 14.24 3.17 14.54
C LEU A 60 13.18 3.52 13.50
N LEU A 61 13.11 2.70 12.44
CA LEU A 61 12.05 2.72 11.44
C LEU A 61 11.09 1.56 11.76
N VAL A 62 9.87 1.87 12.21
CA VAL A 62 8.87 0.93 12.71
C VAL A 62 7.81 0.68 11.65
N HIS A 63 7.57 -0.60 11.34
CA HIS A 63 6.51 -0.96 10.41
C HIS A 63 5.13 -0.90 11.10
N THR A 64 4.28 0.07 10.76
CA THR A 64 2.94 0.27 11.35
C THR A 64 1.80 -0.32 10.51
N GLY A 65 2.11 -1.26 9.61
CA GLY A 65 1.11 -1.99 8.86
C GLY A 65 0.18 -2.78 9.78
N ARG A 66 -1.10 -2.87 9.41
CA ARG A 66 -2.08 -3.74 10.08
C ARG A 66 -1.98 -5.13 9.45
N LEU A 67 -1.96 -6.19 10.27
CA LEU A 67 -2.02 -7.56 9.78
C LEU A 67 -3.31 -7.75 8.97
N THR A 68 -3.18 -8.22 7.74
CA THR A 68 -4.31 -8.51 6.84
C THR A 68 -4.99 -9.84 7.16
N ASP A 69 -4.35 -10.69 7.95
CA ASP A 69 -4.84 -11.99 8.39
C ASP A 69 -4.91 -12.01 9.93
N GLU A 70 -6.11 -12.24 10.47
CA GLU A 70 -6.38 -12.22 11.92
C GLU A 70 -5.77 -13.44 12.63
N ASP A 71 -5.55 -14.55 11.90
CA ASP A 71 -4.98 -15.79 12.44
C ASP A 71 -3.45 -15.84 12.32
N PHE A 72 -2.82 -14.78 11.80
CA PHE A 72 -1.38 -14.75 11.61
C PHE A 72 -0.63 -14.60 12.93
N ASP A 73 -0.03 -15.71 13.41
CA ASP A 73 0.85 -15.70 14.58
C ASP A 73 2.23 -15.14 14.22
N VAL A 74 2.39 -13.83 14.46
CA VAL A 74 3.65 -13.10 14.28
C VAL A 74 4.79 -13.72 15.09
N VAL A 75 4.51 -14.24 16.30
CA VAL A 75 5.54 -14.78 17.20
C VAL A 75 6.10 -16.09 16.65
N ASP A 76 5.24 -16.97 16.15
CA ASP A 76 5.66 -18.21 15.51
C ASP A 76 6.49 -17.96 14.25
N GLN A 77 6.09 -16.98 13.43
CA GLN A 77 6.85 -16.60 12.24
C GLN A 77 8.25 -16.06 12.59
N LEU A 78 8.37 -15.21 13.62
CA LEU A 78 9.65 -14.70 14.08
C LEU A 78 10.56 -15.81 14.62
N ARG A 79 10.00 -16.78 15.35
CA ARG A 79 10.75 -17.95 15.83
C ARG A 79 11.30 -18.78 14.67
N LYS A 80 10.47 -19.08 13.68
CA LYS A 80 10.90 -19.79 12.46
C LYS A 80 12.04 -19.08 11.74
N GLN A 81 11.95 -17.76 11.59
CA GLN A 81 13.03 -16.98 10.97
C GLN A 81 14.32 -16.97 11.79
N HIS A 82 14.23 -16.93 13.12
CA HIS A 82 15.41 -17.00 13.99
C HIS A 82 16.08 -18.37 13.92
N ASP A 83 15.31 -19.44 13.95
CA ASP A 83 15.82 -20.80 13.81
C ASP A 83 16.46 -21.03 12.44
N GLU A 84 15.86 -20.49 11.38
CA GLU A 84 16.39 -20.55 10.02
C GLU A 84 17.70 -19.78 9.89
N ARG A 85 17.78 -18.56 10.43
CA ARG A 85 19.03 -17.79 10.48
C ARG A 85 20.12 -18.51 11.27
N ALA A 86 19.78 -19.05 12.45
CA ALA A 86 20.72 -19.79 13.28
C ALA A 86 21.26 -21.04 12.55
N ARG A 87 20.39 -21.76 11.84
CA ARG A 87 20.80 -22.92 11.01
C ARG A 87 21.68 -22.51 9.84
N ASN A 88 21.38 -21.41 9.17
CA ASN A 88 22.17 -20.92 8.04
C ASN A 88 23.56 -20.44 8.49
N HIS A 89 23.66 -19.78 9.64
CA HIS A 89 24.95 -19.40 10.23
C HIS A 89 25.74 -20.60 10.77
N ALA A 90 25.07 -21.62 11.30
CA ALA A 90 25.73 -22.84 11.76
C ALA A 90 26.16 -23.78 10.61
N ARG A 91 25.64 -23.57 9.38
CA ARG A 91 25.94 -24.38 8.19
C ARG A 91 27.01 -23.81 7.27
N ALA A 92 27.54 -22.61 7.50
CA ALA A 92 28.64 -22.09 6.70
C ALA A 92 29.95 -22.83 7.05
N PRO A 93 30.51 -23.67 6.16
CA PRO A 93 31.92 -24.05 6.26
C PRO A 93 32.77 -22.95 5.60
N GLU A 94 34.05 -22.88 6.00
CA GLU A 94 35.08 -22.06 5.33
C GLU A 94 35.23 -22.38 3.83
#